data_AF-A0A1S6KZJ9-F1
#
_entry.id   AF-A0A1S6KZJ9-F1
#
_cell.length_a   1.000
_cell.length_b   1.000
_cell.length_c   1.000
_cell.angle_alpha   90.00
_cell.angle_beta   90.00
_cell.angle_gamma   90.00
#
_symmetry.space_group_name_H-M   'P 1'
#
loop_
_entity.id
_entity.type
_entity.pdbx_description
1 polymer ?
#
loop_
_entity_poly.entity_id
_entity_poly.type
_entity_poly.pdbx_seq_one_letter_code
_entity_poly.pdbx_strand_id
1 'polypeptide(L)' 'HHLPMEKIEAGIRNAASQLANTPEAWLACAEGFMTTDTQPKLRAASYTLNESKSQYRMVGISKGAGMIHPNMATL' A
#
# COMPACT_ATOMS: atom_id res chain seq x y z
N HIS A 1 13.64 -15.84 13.55
CA HIS A 1 12.28 -16.34 13.33
C HIS A 1 12.07 -16.55 11.83
N HIS A 2 11.65 -17.73 11.40
CA HIS A 2 11.29 -17.99 10.01
C HIS A 2 9.82 -17.64 9.77
N LEU A 3 9.46 -17.33 8.52
CA LEU A 3 8.08 -17.11 8.13
C LEU A 3 7.29 -18.44 8.17
N PRO A 4 6.02 -18.42 8.63
CA PRO A 4 5.15 -19.58 8.57
C PRO A 4 4.66 -19.78 7.12
N MET A 5 5.46 -20.47 6.30
CA MET A 5 5.28 -20.50 4.83
C MET A 5 3.93 -21.03 4.38
N GLU A 6 3.36 -22.05 5.03
CA GLU A 6 2.03 -22.56 4.70
C GLU A 6 0.95 -21.47 4.79
N LYS A 7 1.02 -20.61 5.83
CA LYS A 7 0.09 -19.48 6.01
C LYS A 7 0.32 -18.41 4.96
N ILE A 8 1.58 -18.13 4.62
CA ILE A 8 1.93 -17.12 3.61
C ILE A 8 1.43 -17.55 2.23
N GLU A 9 1.66 -18.79 1.82
CA GLU A 9 1.20 -19.30 0.52
C GLU A 9 -0.32 -19.31 0.39
N ALA A 10 -1.02 -19.75 1.44
CA ALA A 10 -2.47 -19.69 1.50
C ALA A 10 -2.98 -18.24 1.46
N GLY A 11 -2.34 -17.35 2.21
CA GLY A 11 -2.65 -15.92 2.25
C GLY A 11 -2.46 -15.23 0.90
N ILE A 12 -1.40 -15.55 0.15
CA ILE A 12 -1.16 -15.00 -1.20
C ILE A 12 -2.31 -15.39 -2.14
N ARG A 13 -2.70 -16.67 -2.18
CA ARG A 13 -3.81 -17.13 -3.02
C ARG A 13 -5.12 -16.44 -2.65
N ASN A 14 -5.39 -16.31 -1.35
CA ASN A 14 -6.58 -15.66 -0.85
C ASN A 14 -6.60 -14.14 -1.15
N ALA A 15 -5.49 -13.43 -0.97
CA ALA A 15 -5.38 -12.01 -1.29
C ALA A 15 -5.54 -11.74 -2.79
N ALA A 16 -4.95 -12.59 -3.65
CA ALA A 16 -5.10 -12.48 -5.10
C ALA A 16 -6.57 -12.62 -5.54
N SER A 17 -7.33 -13.50 -4.89
CA SER A 17 -8.76 -13.68 -5.19
C SER A 17 -9.66 -12.50 -4.77
N GLN A 18 -9.15 -11.59 -3.93
CA GLN A 18 -9.88 -10.45 -3.38
C GLN A 18 -9.50 -9.11 -4.02
N LEU A 19 -8.69 -9.12 -5.09
CA LEU A 19 -8.35 -7.90 -5.81
C LEU A 19 -9.61 -7.23 -6.36
N ALA A 20 -9.80 -5.96 -6.01
CA ALA A 20 -10.92 -5.17 -6.47
C ALA A 20 -10.51 -3.69 -6.65
N ASN A 21 -11.16 -3.02 -7.58
CA ASN A 21 -10.97 -1.59 -7.84
C ASN A 21 -11.93 -0.75 -6.99
N THR A 22 -11.89 -0.93 -5.66
CA THR A 22 -12.77 -0.21 -4.73
C THR A 22 -11.98 0.47 -3.60
N PRO A 23 -12.51 1.55 -2.98
CA PRO A 23 -11.88 2.19 -1.83
C PRO A 23 -11.63 1.22 -0.66
N GLU A 24 -12.51 0.25 -0.45
CA GLU A 24 -12.43 -0.73 0.63
C GLU A 24 -11.25 -1.69 0.41
N ALA A 25 -11.02 -2.13 -0.83
CA ALA A 25 -9.87 -2.96 -1.17
C ALA A 25 -8.54 -2.20 -0.98
N TRP A 26 -8.53 -0.89 -1.26
CA TRP A 26 -7.37 -0.04 -1.01
C TRP A 26 -7.10 0.15 0.49
N LEU A 27 -8.15 0.33 1.30
CA LEU A 27 -8.05 0.38 2.76
C LEU A 27 -7.56 -0.95 3.33
N ALA A 28 -8.13 -2.08 2.90
CA ALA A 28 -7.70 -3.41 3.35
C ALA A 28 -6.23 -3.69 3.00
N CYS A 29 -5.77 -3.27 1.82
CA CYS A 29 -4.36 -3.32 1.46
C CYS A 29 -3.50 -2.46 2.41
N ALA A 30 -3.96 -1.25 2.73
CA ALA A 30 -3.23 -0.35 3.61
C ALA A 30 -3.15 -0.87 5.06
N GLU A 31 -4.18 -1.56 5.53
CA GLU A 31 -4.18 -2.21 6.85
C GLU A 31 -3.32 -3.46 6.88
N GLY A 32 -3.30 -4.25 5.80
CA GLY A 32 -2.58 -5.52 5.72
C GLY A 32 -1.06 -5.44 5.88
N PHE A 33 -0.44 -4.28 5.65
CA PHE A 33 1.03 -4.09 5.75
C PHE A 33 1.48 -3.23 6.95
N MET A 34 0.54 -2.82 7.80
CA MET A 34 0.84 -2.10 9.06
C MET A 34 1.61 -3.00 10.05
N THR A 35 2.35 -2.38 10.97
CA THR A 35 2.92 -3.10 12.14
C THR A 35 2.49 -2.48 13.45
N THR A 36 3.19 -1.45 13.92
CA THR A 36 2.88 -0.73 15.18
C THR A 36 2.10 0.56 14.92
N ASP A 37 1.69 0.76 13.67
CA ASP A 37 0.86 1.86 13.23
C ASP A 37 -0.49 1.84 13.97
N THR A 38 -0.96 3.00 14.44
CA THR A 38 -2.29 3.13 15.05
C THR A 38 -3.39 3.40 14.03
N GLN A 39 -3.01 3.86 12.83
CA GLN A 39 -3.92 4.19 11.73
C GLN A 39 -3.23 3.95 10.37
N PRO A 40 -3.98 3.52 9.34
CA PRO A 40 -3.47 3.38 7.99
C PRO A 40 -3.18 4.75 7.37
N LYS A 41 -2.20 4.82 6.45
CA LYS A 41 -1.76 6.08 5.83
C LYS A 41 -1.97 6.00 4.32
N LEU A 42 -3.00 6.67 3.84
CA LEU A 42 -3.39 6.71 2.42
C LEU A 42 -3.39 8.16 1.91
N ARG A 43 -2.91 8.35 0.68
CA ARG A 43 -2.96 9.64 -0.04
C ARG A 43 -3.30 9.43 -1.50
N ALA A 44 -4.18 10.28 -2.02
CA ALA A 44 -4.54 10.33 -3.43
C ALA A 44 -4.55 11.78 -3.90
N ALA A 45 -4.06 12.01 -5.12
CA ALA A 45 -4.08 13.32 -5.78
C ALA A 45 -4.46 13.14 -7.25
N SER A 46 -5.23 14.09 -7.78
CA SER A 46 -5.48 14.21 -9.21
C SER A 46 -4.82 15.49 -9.72
N TYR A 47 -4.16 15.42 -10.87
CA TYR A 47 -3.50 16.56 -11.49
C TYR A 47 -3.65 16.51 -12.99
N THR A 48 -3.69 17.68 -13.61
CA THR A 48 -3.72 17.84 -15.07
C THR A 48 -2.37 18.37 -15.50
N LEU A 49 -1.70 17.69 -16.42
CA LEU A 49 -0.45 18.19 -17.00
C LEU A 49 -0.77 19.19 -18.11
N ASN A 50 -0.07 20.32 -18.10
CA ASN A 50 -0.29 21.41 -19.06
C ASN A 50 -0.20 20.94 -20.53
N GLU A 51 0.67 19.97 -20.80
CA GLU A 51 0.97 19.49 -22.15
C GLU A 51 -0.07 18.52 -22.72
N SER A 52 -0.75 17.73 -21.89
CA SER A 52 -1.61 16.64 -22.38
C SER A 52 -3.11 16.86 -22.18
N LYS A 53 -3.53 17.94 -21.50
CA LYS A 53 -4.93 18.20 -21.04
C LYS A 53 -5.61 17.02 -20.33
N SER A 54 -4.86 15.94 -20.05
CA SER A 54 -5.37 14.69 -19.51
C SER A 54 -5.29 14.75 -17.99
N GLN A 55 -6.31 14.23 -17.33
CA GLN A 55 -6.31 14.10 -15.88
C GLN A 55 -5.57 12.82 -15.48
N TYR A 56 -4.55 12.97 -14.65
CA TYR A 56 -3.80 11.88 -14.05
C TYR A 56 -4.20 11.72 -12.58
N ARG A 57 -4.05 10.51 -12.07
CA ARG A 57 -4.31 10.16 -10.67
C ARG A 57 -3.09 9.46 -10.10
N MET A 58 -2.61 9.92 -8.96
CA MET A 58 -1.56 9.28 -8.19
C MET A 58 -2.12 8.87 -6.84
N VAL A 59 -1.88 7.62 -6.47
CA VAL A 59 -2.27 7.04 -5.18
C VAL A 59 -1.03 6.48 -4.50
N GLY A 60 -0.99 6.58 -3.17
CA GLY A 60 0.12 6.07 -2.37
C GLY A 60 -0.36 5.63 -1.00
N ILE A 61 0.30 4.58 -0.49
CA ILE A 61 0.14 4.08 0.87
C ILE A 61 1.52 4.04 1.54
N SER A 62 1.57 4.25 2.85
CA SER A 62 2.80 4.12 3.64
C SER A 62 2.52 3.49 5.01
N LYS A 63 3.56 2.98 5.66
CA LYS A 63 3.53 2.43 7.03
C LYS A 63 4.78 2.85 7.78
N GLY A 64 4.71 2.79 9.09
CA GLY A 64 5.81 3.12 9.98
C GLY A 64 5.31 3.95 11.17
N ALA A 65 5.60 3.45 12.37
CA ALA A 65 5.35 4.15 13.63
C ALA A 65 6.52 4.01 14.63
N GLY A 66 7.55 3.24 14.29
CA GLY A 66 8.77 3.06 15.08
C GLY A 66 9.90 2.57 14.17
N MET A 67 11.15 2.67 14.63
CA MET A 67 12.34 2.42 13.79
C MET A 67 12.36 3.29 12.52
N ILE A 68 11.97 4.56 12.65
CA ILE A 68 11.85 5.50 11.52
C ILE A 68 13.09 6.38 11.44
N HIS A 69 14.04 5.95 10.63
CA HIS A 69 15.18 6.76 10.17
C HIS A 69 15.53 6.36 8.73
N PRO A 70 14.69 6.72 7.74
CA PRO A 70 14.94 6.34 6.36
C PRO A 70 16.23 7.00 5.86
N ASN A 71 17.27 6.21 5.62
CA ASN A 71 18.50 6.62 4.96
C ASN A 71 18.60 5.88 3.63
N MET A 72 17.63 6.13 2.75
CA MET A 72 17.54 5.47 1.46
C MET A 72 18.52 6.11 0.48
N ALA A 73 19.34 5.30 -0.17
CA ALA A 73 20.16 5.70 -1.32
C ALA A 73 19.59 5.06 -2.60
N THR A 74 20.20 5.43 -3.74
CA THR A 74 19.80 5.19 -5.15
C THR A 74 18.88 4.00 -5.43
N LEU A 75 17.85 4.32 -6.23
CA LEU A 75 16.82 3.48 -6.85
C LEU A 75 17.38 2.46 -7.86
#